data_AF-J1ENA0-F1
#
_entry.id   AF-J1ENA0-F1
#
_cell.length_a   1.000
_cell.length_b   1.000
_cell.length_c   1.000
_cell.angle_alpha   90.00
_cell.angle_beta   90.00
_cell.angle_gamma   90.00
#
_symmetry.space_group_name_H-M   'P 1'
#
loop_
_entity.id
_entity.type
_entity.pdbx_description
1 polymer ?
#
loop_
_entity_poly.entity_id
_entity_poly.type
_entity_poly.pdbx_seq_one_letter_code
_entity_poly.pdbx_strand_id
1 'polypeptide(L)'
;MAKWTPFPHAGDYSFDATSVKKHWARLHSGDAEPCPKDAAVLQAWALFHSGDFEKATAAGLAAGGPGITVANKATAIYANYLEQKEKTRLDLFTQVAERAEAQAGDDPNNANAWYWHAYALGRYSQGISVAKALAQGLGGKVKESLEKSIALAPKHADARIALGAFHAEVIDKVGSLIGGMTYGAKKDTGLKLFQEALKLNPGSAIAMVEYANALVMLEGDKKMKEATQLYEKAAACESADAMERLDVEMARAELED
;
A
#
# COMPACT_ATOMS: atom_id res chain seq x y z
N MET A 1 -5.07 -15.76 -19.55
CA MET A 1 -5.19 -14.62 -18.62
C MET A 1 -5.18 -13.34 -19.44
N ALA A 2 -5.86 -12.29 -19.02
CA ALA A 2 -5.79 -11.00 -19.70
C ALA A 2 -4.39 -10.40 -19.50
N LYS A 3 -3.80 -9.85 -20.57
CA LYS A 3 -2.49 -9.19 -20.53
C LYS A 3 -2.56 -7.94 -19.67
N TRP A 4 -1.61 -7.76 -18.76
CA TRP A 4 -1.56 -6.59 -17.88
C TRP A 4 -1.17 -5.33 -18.65
N THR A 5 -1.78 -4.20 -18.30
CA THR A 5 -1.36 -2.88 -18.80
C THR A 5 0.08 -2.60 -18.33
N PRO A 6 1.02 -2.29 -19.24
CA PRO A 6 2.40 -2.02 -18.86
C PRO A 6 2.51 -0.70 -18.09
N PHE A 7 3.53 -0.61 -17.23
CA PHE A 7 3.93 0.65 -16.62
C PHE A 7 4.31 1.68 -17.71
N PRO A 8 3.74 2.91 -17.70
CA PRO A 8 3.87 3.86 -18.81
C PRO A 8 5.27 4.44 -19.01
N HIS A 9 6.14 4.40 -17.98
CA HIS A 9 7.52 4.91 -18.04
C HIS A 9 8.56 3.78 -18.11
N ALA A 10 8.25 2.74 -18.89
CA ALA A 10 9.12 1.59 -19.05
C ALA A 10 10.52 2.00 -19.54
N GLY A 11 11.56 1.55 -18.85
CA GLY A 11 12.96 1.85 -19.16
C GLY A 11 13.59 2.94 -18.29
N ASP A 12 12.79 3.82 -17.68
CA ASP A 12 13.30 4.90 -16.82
C ASP A 12 13.93 4.35 -15.52
N TYR A 13 13.49 3.18 -15.07
CA TYR A 13 14.00 2.48 -13.90
C TYR A 13 14.58 1.12 -14.32
N SER A 14 15.90 1.03 -14.39
CA SER A 14 16.61 -0.19 -14.80
C SER A 14 17.30 -0.83 -13.59
N PHE A 15 16.61 -1.77 -12.94
CA PHE A 15 17.10 -2.50 -11.79
C PHE A 15 17.53 -3.92 -12.18
N ASP A 16 18.57 -4.41 -11.51
CA ASP A 16 18.97 -5.81 -11.50
C ASP A 16 19.13 -6.29 -10.05
N ALA A 17 19.35 -7.59 -9.86
CA ALA A 17 19.48 -8.16 -8.51
C ALA A 17 20.62 -7.51 -7.68
N THR A 18 21.68 -7.02 -8.33
CA THR A 18 22.81 -6.36 -7.67
C THR A 18 22.43 -4.94 -7.24
N SER A 19 21.83 -4.15 -8.12
CA SER A 19 21.43 -2.77 -7.82
C SER A 19 20.30 -2.73 -6.79
N VAL A 20 19.30 -3.61 -6.88
CA VAL A 20 18.25 -3.72 -5.85
C VAL A 20 18.84 -4.04 -4.49
N LYS A 21 19.74 -5.03 -4.41
CA LYS A 21 20.40 -5.38 -3.14
C LYS A 21 21.20 -4.20 -2.58
N LYS A 22 21.89 -3.44 -3.43
CA LYS A 22 22.64 -2.24 -3.04
C LYS A 22 21.73 -1.13 -2.51
N HIS A 23 20.56 -0.93 -3.13
CA HIS A 23 19.63 0.15 -2.80
C HIS A 23 18.49 -0.26 -1.85
N TRP A 24 18.54 -1.50 -1.33
CA TRP A 24 17.46 -2.13 -0.57
C TRP A 24 16.87 -1.24 0.53
N ALA A 25 17.72 -0.63 1.36
CA ALA A 25 17.27 0.19 2.48
C ALA A 25 16.45 1.42 2.03
N ARG A 26 16.73 1.99 0.85
CA ARG A 26 15.95 3.11 0.30
C ARG A 26 14.63 2.62 -0.30
N LEU A 27 14.69 1.54 -1.07
CA LEU A 27 13.55 0.93 -1.77
C LEU A 27 12.50 0.33 -0.81
N HIS A 28 12.95 -0.10 0.38
CA HIS A 28 12.13 -0.72 1.43
C HIS A 28 12.06 0.11 2.71
N SER A 29 12.24 1.43 2.59
CA SER A 29 12.10 2.35 3.72
C SER A 29 10.66 2.46 4.22
N GLY A 30 9.68 2.23 3.36
CA GLY A 30 8.25 2.24 3.69
C GLY A 30 7.76 0.94 4.34
N ASP A 31 8.18 -0.20 3.81
CA ASP A 31 7.63 -1.52 4.20
C ASP A 31 8.54 -2.35 5.12
N ALA A 32 9.77 -1.89 5.36
CA ALA A 32 10.77 -2.58 6.17
C ALA A 32 11.00 -4.05 5.77
N GLU A 33 10.79 -4.41 4.49
CA GLU A 33 11.01 -5.79 4.02
C GLU A 33 12.48 -6.20 4.25
N PRO A 34 12.74 -7.38 4.83
CA PRO A 34 14.10 -7.87 5.00
C PRO A 34 14.72 -8.23 3.65
N CYS A 35 15.99 -7.84 3.45
CA CYS A 35 16.70 -8.16 2.22
C CYS A 35 16.88 -9.68 2.04
N PRO A 36 16.33 -10.28 0.97
CA PRO A 36 16.42 -11.71 0.75
C PRO A 36 17.84 -12.10 0.37
N LYS A 37 18.23 -13.33 0.75
CA LYS A 37 19.49 -13.93 0.32
C LYS A 37 19.37 -14.67 -1.01
N ASP A 38 18.15 -15.07 -1.36
CA ASP A 38 17.83 -15.85 -2.55
C ASP A 38 17.91 -14.97 -3.81
N ALA A 39 18.66 -15.44 -4.82
CA ALA A 39 18.87 -14.72 -6.07
C ALA A 39 17.60 -14.60 -6.93
N ALA A 40 16.71 -15.60 -6.91
CA ALA A 40 15.44 -15.56 -7.63
C ALA A 40 14.50 -14.53 -7.01
N VAL A 41 14.49 -14.43 -5.67
CA VAL A 41 13.70 -13.41 -4.97
C VAL A 41 14.25 -12.00 -5.25
N LEU A 42 15.57 -11.80 -5.22
CA LEU A 42 16.18 -10.53 -5.61
C LEU A 42 15.87 -10.15 -7.06
N GLN A 43 15.84 -11.12 -7.98
CA GLN A 43 15.46 -10.89 -9.36
C GLN A 43 13.98 -10.49 -9.52
N ALA A 44 13.08 -11.10 -8.74
CA ALA A 44 11.68 -10.71 -8.71
C ALA A 44 11.49 -9.27 -8.19
N TRP A 45 12.27 -8.86 -7.18
CA TRP A 45 12.31 -7.47 -6.72
C TRP A 45 12.86 -6.51 -7.77
N ALA A 46 13.90 -6.90 -8.52
CA ALA A 46 14.40 -6.09 -9.64
C ALA A 46 13.33 -5.84 -10.70
N LEU A 47 12.56 -6.87 -11.07
CA LEU A 47 11.42 -6.72 -11.98
C LEU A 47 10.36 -5.77 -11.39
N PHE A 48 10.06 -5.90 -10.10
CA PHE A 48 9.10 -5.03 -9.42
C PHE A 48 9.53 -3.55 -9.48
N HIS A 49 10.76 -3.25 -9.05
CA HIS A 49 11.26 -1.87 -9.01
C HIS A 49 11.45 -1.26 -10.41
N SER A 50 11.62 -2.09 -11.43
CA SER A 50 11.62 -1.68 -12.84
C SER A 50 10.22 -1.48 -13.46
N GLY A 51 9.14 -1.79 -12.73
CA GLY A 51 7.77 -1.65 -13.23
C GLY A 51 7.27 -2.84 -14.07
N ASP A 52 8.03 -3.92 -14.15
CA ASP A 52 7.67 -5.18 -14.80
C ASP A 52 6.74 -6.03 -13.89
N PHE A 53 5.62 -5.44 -13.41
CA PHE A 53 4.79 -6.02 -12.34
C PHE A 53 4.24 -7.43 -12.64
N GLU A 54 3.85 -7.72 -13.88
CA GLU A 54 3.37 -9.06 -14.28
C GLU A 54 4.49 -10.09 -14.15
N LYS A 55 5.70 -9.76 -14.63
CA LYS A 55 6.87 -10.64 -14.53
C LYS A 55 7.33 -10.79 -13.08
N ALA A 56 7.32 -9.70 -12.30
CA ALA A 56 7.64 -9.72 -10.88
C ALA A 56 6.70 -10.66 -10.10
N THR A 57 5.41 -10.61 -10.43
CA THR A 57 4.40 -11.53 -9.89
C THR A 57 4.75 -12.97 -10.23
N ALA A 58 4.94 -13.29 -11.51
CA ALA A 58 5.27 -14.65 -11.93
C ALA A 58 6.58 -15.17 -11.28
N ALA A 59 7.63 -14.34 -11.24
CA ALA A 59 8.92 -14.70 -10.66
C ALA A 59 8.83 -14.91 -9.14
N GLY A 60 8.10 -14.03 -8.43
CA GLY A 60 7.89 -14.16 -6.98
C GLY A 60 7.13 -15.43 -6.62
N LEU A 61 6.09 -15.78 -7.37
CA LEU A 61 5.34 -17.02 -7.18
C LEU A 61 6.18 -18.26 -7.48
N ALA A 62 7.00 -18.21 -8.53
CA ALA A 62 7.90 -19.30 -8.86
C ALA A 62 8.97 -19.53 -7.78
N ALA A 63 9.46 -18.46 -7.14
CA ALA A 63 10.42 -18.55 -6.05
C ALA A 63 9.80 -19.09 -4.74
N GLY A 64 8.52 -18.81 -4.48
CA GLY A 64 7.85 -19.21 -3.24
C GLY A 64 8.45 -18.53 -2.00
N GLY A 65 8.03 -18.93 -0.79
CA GLY A 65 8.57 -18.41 0.46
C GLY A 65 8.59 -16.87 0.50
N PRO A 66 9.77 -16.22 0.71
CA PRO A 66 9.88 -14.76 0.66
C PRO A 66 9.50 -14.12 -0.69
N GLY A 67 9.55 -14.87 -1.79
CA GLY A 67 9.10 -14.43 -3.12
C GLY A 67 7.60 -14.17 -3.21
N ILE A 68 6.80 -14.73 -2.30
CA ILE A 68 5.36 -14.46 -2.26
C ILE A 68 5.08 -12.99 -1.92
N THR A 69 5.93 -12.36 -1.07
CA THR A 69 5.76 -10.94 -0.71
C THR A 69 5.84 -10.02 -1.94
N VAL A 70 6.84 -10.21 -2.80
CA VAL A 70 6.97 -9.40 -4.03
C VAL A 70 5.84 -9.68 -5.01
N ALA A 71 5.34 -10.93 -5.08
CA ALA A 71 4.19 -11.25 -5.91
C ALA A 71 2.91 -10.54 -5.44
N ASN A 72 2.67 -10.51 -4.13
CA ASN A 72 1.55 -9.79 -3.53
C ASN A 72 1.64 -8.29 -3.81
N LYS A 73 2.81 -7.69 -3.56
CA LYS A 73 3.08 -6.27 -3.82
C LYS A 73 2.89 -5.92 -5.29
N ALA A 74 3.52 -6.66 -6.21
CA ALA A 74 3.42 -6.41 -7.65
C ALA A 74 1.98 -6.48 -8.16
N THR A 75 1.22 -7.49 -7.71
CA THR A 75 -0.19 -7.66 -8.09
C THR A 75 -1.06 -6.52 -7.56
N ALA A 76 -0.89 -6.16 -6.28
CA ALA A 76 -1.68 -5.13 -5.64
C ALA A 76 -1.42 -3.72 -6.22
N ILE A 77 -0.18 -3.42 -6.57
CA ILE A 77 0.22 -2.14 -7.16
C ILE A 77 -0.28 -2.04 -8.60
N TYR A 78 -0.13 -3.09 -9.40
CA TYR A 78 -0.75 -3.15 -10.71
C TYR A 78 -2.27 -2.93 -10.63
N ALA A 79 -2.95 -3.66 -9.74
CA ALA A 79 -4.40 -3.55 -9.56
C ALA A 79 -4.84 -2.14 -9.15
N ASN A 80 -4.06 -1.47 -8.29
CA ASN A 80 -4.40 -0.14 -7.80
C ASN A 80 -4.23 0.96 -8.86
N TYR A 81 -3.11 0.93 -9.60
CA TYR A 81 -2.71 2.07 -10.44
C TYR A 81 -2.93 1.86 -11.94
N LEU A 82 -2.92 0.61 -12.43
CA LEU A 82 -2.83 0.33 -13.87
C LEU A 82 -4.01 -0.46 -14.43
N GLU A 83 -4.69 -1.27 -13.60
CA GLU A 83 -5.88 -2.01 -14.02
C GLU A 83 -7.11 -1.10 -14.13
N GLN A 84 -7.65 -1.00 -15.34
CA GLN A 84 -8.76 -0.10 -15.67
C GLN A 84 -10.14 -0.74 -15.43
N LYS A 85 -10.23 -2.08 -15.43
CA LYS A 85 -11.49 -2.78 -15.27
C LYS A 85 -11.74 -3.09 -13.80
N GLU A 86 -12.73 -2.43 -13.23
CA GLU A 86 -13.12 -2.57 -11.82
C GLU A 86 -13.25 -4.04 -11.38
N LYS A 87 -13.96 -4.87 -12.16
CA LYS A 87 -14.11 -6.30 -11.85
C LYS A 87 -12.76 -7.00 -11.75
N THR A 88 -11.87 -6.80 -12.72
CA THR A 88 -10.54 -7.41 -12.72
C THR A 88 -9.73 -6.94 -11.52
N ARG A 89 -9.77 -5.65 -11.20
CA ARG A 89 -9.10 -5.06 -10.04
C ARG A 89 -9.56 -5.70 -8.73
N LEU A 90 -10.86 -5.85 -8.52
CA LEU A 90 -11.42 -6.51 -7.33
C LEU A 90 -11.02 -8.00 -7.26
N ASP A 91 -11.03 -8.69 -8.40
CA ASP A 91 -10.61 -10.10 -8.48
C ASP A 91 -9.10 -10.25 -8.17
N LEU A 92 -8.26 -9.27 -8.54
CA LEU A 92 -6.83 -9.24 -8.21
C LEU A 92 -6.59 -8.95 -6.72
N PHE A 93 -7.29 -7.98 -6.13
CA PHE A 93 -7.19 -7.74 -4.68
C PHE A 93 -7.63 -8.95 -3.86
N THR A 94 -8.68 -9.66 -4.29
CA THR A 94 -9.09 -10.90 -3.62
C THR A 94 -7.97 -11.95 -3.67
N GLN A 95 -7.34 -12.14 -4.83
CA GLN A 95 -6.20 -13.06 -4.97
C GLN A 95 -5.01 -12.69 -4.07
N VAL A 96 -4.71 -11.39 -3.93
CA VAL A 96 -3.64 -10.94 -3.02
C VAL A 96 -4.03 -11.19 -1.57
N ALA A 97 -5.27 -10.89 -1.18
CA ALA A 97 -5.74 -11.12 0.18
C ALA A 97 -5.65 -12.60 0.56
N GLU A 98 -6.16 -13.51 -0.28
CA GLU A 98 -6.10 -14.96 -0.03
C GLU A 98 -4.65 -15.47 0.05
N ARG A 99 -3.77 -15.02 -0.86
CA ARG A 99 -2.36 -15.43 -0.87
C ARG A 99 -1.60 -14.89 0.33
N ALA A 100 -1.85 -13.64 0.72
CA ALA A 100 -1.21 -13.00 1.86
C ALA A 100 -1.69 -13.59 3.19
N GLU A 101 -2.98 -13.94 3.30
CA GLU A 101 -3.53 -14.67 4.45
C GLU A 101 -2.87 -16.05 4.59
N ALA A 102 -2.77 -16.81 3.49
CA ALA A 102 -2.06 -18.09 3.49
C ALA A 102 -0.57 -17.93 3.88
N GLN A 103 0.12 -16.93 3.32
CA GLN A 103 1.51 -16.63 3.67
C GLN A 103 1.67 -16.28 5.15
N ALA A 104 0.73 -15.52 5.72
CA ALA A 104 0.72 -15.17 7.14
C ALA A 104 0.38 -16.37 8.05
N GLY A 105 -0.35 -17.36 7.53
CA GLY A 105 -0.56 -18.64 8.20
C GLY A 105 0.71 -19.49 8.26
N ASP A 106 1.44 -19.56 7.14
CA ASP A 106 2.68 -20.34 7.02
C ASP A 106 3.88 -19.67 7.71
N ASP A 107 3.97 -18.35 7.66
CA ASP A 107 4.98 -17.54 8.35
C ASP A 107 4.33 -16.38 9.14
N PRO A 108 3.82 -16.66 10.37
CA PRO A 108 3.13 -15.67 11.19
C PRO A 108 3.98 -14.47 11.60
N ASN A 109 5.31 -14.57 11.49
CA ASN A 109 6.24 -13.49 11.85
C ASN A 109 6.57 -12.58 10.65
N ASN A 110 6.05 -12.89 9.46
CA ASN A 110 6.21 -12.05 8.29
C ASN A 110 5.27 -10.82 8.36
N ALA A 111 5.81 -9.67 8.77
CA ALA A 111 5.06 -8.43 8.87
C ALA A 111 4.40 -8.01 7.53
N ASN A 112 5.05 -8.29 6.40
CA ASN A 112 4.56 -7.91 5.09
C ASN A 112 3.47 -8.82 4.54
N ALA A 113 3.39 -10.09 4.99
CA ALA A 113 2.23 -10.93 4.71
C ALA A 113 0.96 -10.32 5.33
N TRP A 114 1.02 -9.90 6.60
CA TRP A 114 -0.09 -9.20 7.26
C TRP A 114 -0.40 -7.85 6.59
N TYR A 115 0.63 -7.08 6.21
CA TYR A 115 0.43 -5.80 5.52
C TYR A 115 -0.29 -5.98 4.18
N TRP A 116 0.15 -6.91 3.33
CA TRP A 116 -0.48 -7.12 2.01
C TRP A 116 -1.88 -7.70 2.11
N HIS A 117 -2.17 -8.51 3.14
CA HIS A 117 -3.53 -8.92 3.45
C HIS A 117 -4.42 -7.71 3.77
N ALA A 118 -3.97 -6.83 4.65
CA ALA A 118 -4.70 -5.61 4.98
C ALA A 118 -4.88 -4.67 3.79
N TYR A 119 -3.81 -4.40 3.04
CA TYR A 119 -3.81 -3.52 1.88
C TYR A 119 -4.84 -3.99 0.85
N ALA A 120 -4.80 -5.28 0.50
CA ALA A 120 -5.69 -5.84 -0.50
C ALA A 120 -7.15 -5.83 -0.05
N LEU A 121 -7.45 -6.19 1.21
CA LEU A 121 -8.81 -6.10 1.74
C LEU A 121 -9.31 -4.65 1.83
N GLY A 122 -8.44 -3.71 2.19
CA GLY A 122 -8.75 -2.28 2.23
C GLY A 122 -9.15 -1.75 0.85
N ARG A 123 -8.30 -1.97 -0.16
CA ARG A 123 -8.58 -1.56 -1.54
C ARG A 123 -9.79 -2.30 -2.15
N TYR A 124 -9.98 -3.58 -1.85
CA TYR A 124 -11.20 -4.30 -2.22
C TYR A 124 -12.45 -3.66 -1.59
N SER A 125 -12.37 -3.29 -0.31
CA SER A 125 -13.48 -2.65 0.42
C SER A 125 -13.85 -1.28 -0.15
N GLN A 126 -12.91 -0.55 -0.74
CA GLN A 126 -13.18 0.74 -1.39
C GLN A 126 -13.99 0.58 -2.70
N GLY A 127 -13.91 -0.57 -3.37
CA GLY A 127 -14.65 -0.85 -4.59
C GLY A 127 -15.97 -1.62 -4.39
N ILE A 128 -16.48 -1.73 -3.17
CA ILE A 128 -17.79 -2.35 -2.89
C ILE A 128 -18.64 -1.46 -1.98
N SER A 129 -19.93 -1.78 -1.85
CA SER A 129 -20.81 -1.03 -0.94
C SER A 129 -20.42 -1.21 0.53
N VAL A 130 -20.63 -0.17 1.33
CA VAL A 130 -20.40 -0.20 2.79
C VAL A 130 -21.14 -1.37 3.43
N ALA A 131 -22.40 -1.61 3.06
CA ALA A 131 -23.18 -2.74 3.57
C ALA A 131 -22.51 -4.10 3.30
N LYS A 132 -21.93 -4.31 2.11
CA LYS A 132 -21.22 -5.54 1.76
C LYS A 132 -19.91 -5.67 2.56
N ALA A 133 -19.16 -4.59 2.71
CA ALA A 133 -17.92 -4.58 3.51
C ALA A 133 -18.19 -4.90 4.99
N LEU A 134 -19.26 -4.34 5.56
CA LEU A 134 -19.72 -4.64 6.92
C LEU A 134 -20.14 -6.10 7.07
N ALA A 135 -20.96 -6.62 6.13
CA ALA A 135 -21.42 -8.01 6.16
C ALA A 135 -20.29 -9.03 6.07
N GLN A 136 -19.20 -8.69 5.37
CA GLN A 136 -18.00 -9.52 5.27
C GLN A 136 -16.98 -9.32 6.41
N GLY A 137 -17.24 -8.38 7.33
CA GLY A 137 -16.36 -8.09 8.46
C GLY A 137 -14.99 -7.51 8.07
N LEU A 138 -14.88 -6.89 6.88
CA LEU A 138 -13.59 -6.48 6.32
C LEU A 138 -12.86 -5.47 7.21
N GLY A 139 -13.58 -4.53 7.81
CA GLY A 139 -12.97 -3.49 8.66
C GLY A 139 -12.20 -4.06 9.85
N GLY A 140 -12.72 -5.11 10.50
CA GLY A 140 -12.04 -5.79 11.59
C GLY A 140 -10.75 -6.48 11.11
N LYS A 141 -10.84 -7.24 10.00
CA LYS A 141 -9.70 -7.97 9.42
C LYS A 141 -8.57 -7.05 8.97
N VAL A 142 -8.91 -5.92 8.34
CA VAL A 142 -7.94 -4.90 7.90
C VAL A 142 -7.20 -4.35 9.11
N LYS A 143 -7.95 -3.88 10.13
CA LYS A 143 -7.35 -3.30 11.34
C LYS A 143 -6.42 -4.28 12.06
N GLU A 144 -6.89 -5.51 12.30
CA GLU A 144 -6.10 -6.55 12.98
C GLU A 144 -4.79 -6.84 12.23
N SER A 145 -4.87 -6.96 10.90
CA SER A 145 -3.71 -7.24 10.07
C SER A 145 -2.69 -6.09 10.08
N LEU A 146 -3.14 -4.83 10.06
CA LEU A 146 -2.27 -3.65 10.18
C LEU A 146 -1.62 -3.55 11.56
N GLU A 147 -2.40 -3.73 12.63
CA GLU A 147 -1.87 -3.71 14.01
C GLU A 147 -0.81 -4.81 14.21
N LYS A 148 -1.05 -6.01 13.66
CA LYS A 148 -0.08 -7.11 13.70
C LYS A 148 1.17 -6.82 12.89
N SER A 149 1.04 -6.24 11.69
CA SER A 149 2.18 -5.82 10.87
C SER A 149 3.06 -4.80 11.61
N ILE A 150 2.45 -3.77 12.22
CA ILE A 150 3.17 -2.74 13.00
C ILE A 150 3.81 -3.35 14.26
N ALA A 151 3.17 -4.30 14.92
CA ALA A 151 3.73 -4.98 16.08
C ALA A 151 4.98 -5.80 15.73
N LEU A 152 4.96 -6.49 14.58
CA LEU A 152 6.09 -7.29 14.07
C LEU A 152 7.22 -6.41 13.51
N ALA A 153 6.86 -5.33 12.82
CA ALA A 153 7.79 -4.37 12.23
C ALA A 153 7.47 -2.94 12.69
N PRO A 154 7.94 -2.51 13.88
CA PRO A 154 7.67 -1.17 14.39
C PRO A 154 8.22 -0.01 13.53
N LYS A 155 9.02 -0.28 12.50
CA LYS A 155 9.48 0.74 11.53
C LYS A 155 8.71 0.71 10.20
N HIS A 156 7.68 -0.11 10.08
CA HIS A 156 6.80 -0.17 8.90
C HIS A 156 6.00 1.12 8.80
N ALA A 157 6.40 2.01 7.88
CA ALA A 157 5.75 3.29 7.66
C ALA A 157 4.45 3.09 6.89
N ASP A 158 4.43 2.21 5.88
CA ASP A 158 3.27 2.04 5.00
C ASP A 158 2.07 1.41 5.73
N ALA A 159 2.30 0.53 6.70
CA ALA A 159 1.26 0.00 7.58
C ALA A 159 0.67 1.09 8.49
N ARG A 160 1.47 2.08 8.92
CA ARG A 160 0.97 3.24 9.66
C ARG A 160 0.14 4.16 8.78
N ILE A 161 0.57 4.41 7.55
CA ILE A 161 -0.21 5.17 6.56
C ILE A 161 -1.57 4.49 6.38
N ALA A 162 -1.58 3.18 6.10
CA ALA A 162 -2.80 2.42 5.89
C ALA A 162 -3.71 2.39 7.14
N LEU A 163 -3.15 2.30 8.36
CA LEU A 163 -3.94 2.35 9.59
C LEU A 163 -4.48 3.76 9.87
N GLY A 164 -3.71 4.80 9.51
CA GLY A 164 -4.17 6.19 9.53
C GLY A 164 -5.35 6.41 8.61
N ALA A 165 -5.25 5.92 7.36
CA ALA A 165 -6.30 5.97 6.36
C ALA A 165 -7.55 5.18 6.82
N PHE A 166 -7.35 3.98 7.39
CA PHE A 166 -8.44 3.19 7.97
C PHE A 166 -9.25 3.99 9.01
N HIS A 167 -8.58 4.69 9.93
CA HIS A 167 -9.25 5.52 10.92
C HIS A 167 -10.06 6.65 10.28
N ALA A 168 -9.49 7.32 9.27
CA ALA A 168 -10.15 8.40 8.56
C ALA A 168 -11.38 7.90 7.78
N GLU A 169 -11.22 6.87 6.97
CA GLU A 169 -12.28 6.33 6.13
C GLU A 169 -13.45 5.74 6.93
N VAL A 170 -13.17 5.05 8.05
CA VAL A 170 -14.24 4.53 8.90
C VAL A 170 -15.05 5.68 9.50
N ILE A 171 -14.38 6.75 9.96
CA ILE A 171 -15.05 7.92 10.51
C ILE A 171 -15.88 8.64 9.43
N ASP A 172 -15.34 8.79 8.23
CA ASP A 172 -16.03 9.40 7.10
C ASP A 172 -17.29 8.62 6.69
N LYS A 173 -17.16 7.29 6.55
CA LYS A 173 -18.25 6.43 6.04
C LYS A 173 -19.39 6.17 7.03
N VAL A 174 -19.08 6.01 8.32
CA VAL A 174 -20.10 5.62 9.33
C VAL A 174 -20.17 6.57 10.53
N GLY A 175 -19.38 7.64 10.54
CA GLY A 175 -19.35 8.62 11.62
C GLY A 175 -18.46 8.20 12.80
N SER A 176 -17.97 9.19 13.55
CA SER A 176 -17.04 8.97 14.68
C SER A 176 -17.61 8.09 15.80
N LEU A 177 -18.91 8.19 16.09
CA LEU A 177 -19.52 7.42 17.18
C LEU A 177 -19.61 5.93 16.86
N ILE A 178 -20.16 5.59 15.68
CA ILE A 178 -20.32 4.20 15.24
C ILE A 178 -18.96 3.60 14.91
N GLY A 179 -18.11 4.34 14.19
CA GLY A 179 -16.75 3.93 13.88
C GLY A 179 -15.91 3.67 15.13
N GLY A 180 -16.04 4.54 16.14
CA GLY A 180 -15.40 4.38 17.44
C GLY A 180 -15.88 3.15 18.20
N MET A 181 -17.19 2.91 18.24
CA MET A 181 -17.78 1.77 18.96
C MET A 181 -17.47 0.41 18.31
N THR A 182 -17.55 0.34 16.98
CA THR A 182 -17.45 -0.93 16.24
C THR A 182 -16.00 -1.29 15.91
N TYR A 183 -15.19 -0.30 15.55
CA TYR A 183 -13.83 -0.52 15.04
C TYR A 183 -12.74 0.14 15.88
N GLY A 184 -13.10 0.88 16.93
CA GLY A 184 -12.13 1.68 17.69
C GLY A 184 -11.57 2.84 16.88
N ALA A 185 -12.28 3.32 15.86
CA ALA A 185 -11.78 4.38 15.00
C ALA A 185 -11.63 5.72 15.75
N LYS A 186 -10.48 6.38 15.62
CA LYS A 186 -10.16 7.62 16.33
C LYS A 186 -9.40 8.58 15.43
N LYS A 187 -9.92 9.80 15.29
CA LYS A 187 -9.33 10.89 14.50
C LYS A 187 -7.89 11.18 14.91
N ASP A 188 -7.65 11.48 16.17
CA ASP A 188 -6.32 11.85 16.66
C ASP A 188 -5.30 10.72 16.50
N THR A 189 -5.74 9.46 16.63
CA THR A 189 -4.90 8.29 16.37
C THR A 189 -4.53 8.21 14.90
N GLY A 190 -5.50 8.38 13.99
CA GLY A 190 -5.26 8.38 12.55
C GLY A 190 -4.25 9.44 12.12
N LEU A 191 -4.46 10.70 12.53
CA LEU A 191 -3.56 11.81 12.20
C LEU A 191 -2.14 11.60 12.75
N LYS A 192 -2.02 11.07 13.97
CA LYS A 192 -0.72 10.76 14.58
C LYS A 192 0.05 9.68 13.80
N LEU A 193 -0.64 8.66 13.28
CA LEU A 193 0.00 7.58 12.51
C LEU A 193 0.62 8.11 11.22
N PHE A 194 -0.04 9.03 10.51
CA PHE A 194 0.55 9.69 9.33
C PHE A 194 1.81 10.48 9.69
N GLN A 195 1.77 11.24 10.79
CA GLN A 195 2.93 11.99 11.26
C GLN A 195 4.10 11.08 11.64
N GLU A 196 3.82 9.92 12.25
CA GLU A 196 4.83 8.90 12.54
C GLU A 196 5.38 8.25 11.26
N ALA A 197 4.52 7.95 10.29
CA ALA A 197 4.94 7.41 8.99
C ALA A 197 5.88 8.37 8.26
N LEU A 198 5.54 9.66 8.20
CA LEU A 198 6.40 10.70 7.60
C LEU A 198 7.70 10.93 8.39
N LYS A 199 7.76 10.63 9.68
CA LYS A 199 9.04 10.62 10.42
C LYS A 199 9.91 9.43 10.05
N LEU A 200 9.31 8.28 9.75
CA LEU A 200 10.01 7.07 9.33
C LEU A 200 10.48 7.15 7.87
N ASN A 201 9.64 7.69 6.99
CA ASN A 201 9.92 7.90 5.57
C ASN A 201 9.51 9.31 5.11
N PRO A 202 10.34 10.35 5.35
CA PRO A 202 9.99 11.74 5.05
C PRO A 202 9.76 12.07 3.57
N GLY A 203 10.28 11.25 2.66
CA GLY A 203 10.13 11.43 1.21
C GLY A 203 8.99 10.63 0.60
N SER A 204 8.11 10.01 1.42
CA SER A 204 7.01 9.20 0.93
C SER A 204 5.90 10.06 0.33
N ALA A 205 5.80 10.07 -1.00
CA ALA A 205 4.70 10.74 -1.71
C ALA A 205 3.34 10.18 -1.29
N ILE A 206 3.20 8.86 -1.20
CA ILE A 206 1.94 8.22 -0.79
C ILE A 206 1.53 8.58 0.65
N ALA A 207 2.50 8.72 1.58
CA ALA A 207 2.18 9.17 2.94
C ALA A 207 1.58 10.59 2.94
N MET A 208 2.11 11.47 2.10
CA MET A 208 1.61 12.84 1.98
C MET A 208 0.21 12.88 1.35
N VAL A 209 -0.01 12.12 0.28
CA VAL A 209 -1.31 11.98 -0.39
C VAL A 209 -2.37 11.45 0.57
N GLU A 210 -2.11 10.31 1.22
CA GLU A 210 -3.09 9.68 2.12
C GLU A 210 -3.33 10.54 3.37
N TYR A 211 -2.33 11.30 3.84
CA TYR A 211 -2.52 12.25 4.92
C TYR A 211 -3.38 13.45 4.50
N ALA A 212 -3.18 13.98 3.29
CA ALA A 212 -4.01 15.03 2.72
C ALA A 212 -5.48 14.58 2.60
N ASN A 213 -5.71 13.38 2.04
CA ASN A 213 -7.03 12.75 1.97
C ASN A 213 -7.68 12.66 3.35
N ALA A 214 -6.93 12.16 4.34
CA ALA A 214 -7.43 12.01 5.71
C ALA A 214 -7.77 13.36 6.37
N LEU A 215 -6.99 14.41 6.11
CA LEU A 215 -7.31 15.75 6.60
C LEU A 215 -8.64 16.25 6.04
N VAL A 216 -8.88 16.07 4.75
CA VAL A 216 -10.14 16.46 4.11
C VAL A 216 -11.32 15.65 4.69
N MET A 217 -11.19 14.32 4.79
CA MET A 217 -12.23 13.46 5.38
C MET A 217 -12.57 13.84 6.84
N LEU A 218 -11.56 14.18 7.65
CA LEU A 218 -11.73 14.36 9.10
C LEU A 218 -12.01 15.80 9.54
N GLU A 219 -11.68 16.79 8.71
CA GLU A 219 -11.73 18.21 9.06
C GLU A 219 -12.43 19.09 8.00
N GLY A 220 -12.69 18.54 6.81
CA GLY A 220 -13.30 19.26 5.69
C GLY A 220 -12.49 20.48 5.25
N ASP A 221 -13.20 21.51 4.77
CA ASP A 221 -12.63 22.73 4.19
C ASP A 221 -11.60 23.44 5.08
N LYS A 222 -11.72 23.30 6.41
CA LYS A 222 -10.80 23.91 7.39
C LYS A 222 -9.34 23.48 7.19
N LYS A 223 -9.13 22.29 6.64
CA LYS A 223 -7.79 21.74 6.38
C LYS A 223 -7.45 21.63 4.90
N MET A 224 -8.29 22.14 4.01
CA MET A 224 -8.06 22.08 2.56
C MET A 224 -6.70 22.67 2.17
N LYS A 225 -6.34 23.84 2.71
CA LYS A 225 -5.03 24.47 2.44
C LYS A 225 -3.85 23.60 2.88
N GLU A 226 -3.96 22.88 3.99
CA GLU A 226 -2.90 21.99 4.48
C GLU A 226 -2.83 20.71 3.63
N ALA A 227 -3.98 20.19 3.20
CA ALA A 227 -4.07 19.07 2.28
C ALA A 227 -3.44 19.42 0.91
N THR A 228 -3.78 20.56 0.31
CA THR A 228 -3.15 21.05 -0.93
C THR A 228 -1.62 21.12 -0.83
N GLN A 229 -1.10 21.66 0.28
CA GLN A 229 0.35 21.72 0.50
C GLN A 229 1.02 20.34 0.59
N LEU A 230 0.30 19.32 1.05
CA LEU A 230 0.79 17.94 1.07
C LEU A 230 0.79 17.34 -0.34
N TYR A 231 -0.27 17.53 -1.13
CA TYR A 231 -0.30 17.10 -2.53
C TYR A 231 0.82 17.77 -3.36
N GLU A 232 1.01 19.08 -3.20
CA GLU A 232 2.11 19.83 -3.88
C GLU A 232 3.49 19.23 -3.55
N LYS A 233 3.73 18.87 -2.28
CA LYS A 233 4.97 18.21 -1.87
C LYS A 233 5.09 16.81 -2.45
N ALA A 234 4.01 16.04 -2.47
CA ALA A 234 3.98 14.70 -3.04
C ALA A 234 4.29 14.73 -4.55
N ALA A 235 3.66 15.63 -5.30
CA ALA A 235 3.86 15.83 -6.73
C ALA A 235 5.29 16.28 -7.10
N ALA A 236 5.98 16.92 -6.16
CA ALA A 236 7.37 17.37 -6.27
C ALA A 236 8.41 16.34 -5.80
N CYS A 237 7.99 15.18 -5.27
CA CYS A 237 8.93 14.14 -4.84
C CYS A 237 9.67 13.51 -6.03
N GLU A 238 10.95 13.18 -5.80
CA GLU A 238 11.71 12.34 -6.73
C GLU A 238 11.43 10.87 -6.43
N SER A 239 10.94 10.14 -7.43
CA SER A 239 10.65 8.71 -7.34
C SER A 239 11.91 7.87 -7.51
N ALA A 240 12.16 6.96 -6.58
CA ALA A 240 13.31 6.05 -6.64
C ALA A 240 13.06 4.82 -7.54
N ASP A 241 11.80 4.46 -7.78
CA ASP A 241 11.42 3.30 -8.58
C ASP A 241 10.09 3.53 -9.31
N ALA A 242 9.64 2.49 -10.03
CA ALA A 242 8.39 2.54 -10.78
C ALA A 242 7.12 2.71 -9.91
N MET A 243 7.08 2.18 -8.68
CA MET A 243 5.92 2.38 -7.81
C MET A 243 5.87 3.82 -7.33
N GLU A 244 6.97 4.33 -6.78
CA GLU A 244 7.01 5.72 -6.29
C GLU A 244 6.70 6.69 -7.42
N ARG A 245 7.02 6.34 -8.68
CA ARG A 245 6.62 7.14 -9.83
C ARG A 245 5.10 7.20 -9.98
N LEU A 246 4.40 6.09 -9.80
CA LEU A 246 2.93 6.05 -9.85
C LEU A 246 2.31 6.89 -8.71
N ASP A 247 2.90 6.88 -7.52
CA ASP A 247 2.46 7.73 -6.41
C ASP A 247 2.59 9.23 -6.73
N VAL A 248 3.73 9.62 -7.33
CA VAL A 248 3.99 11.01 -7.72
C VAL A 248 3.06 11.45 -8.85
N GLU A 249 2.82 10.61 -9.86
CA GLU A 249 1.88 10.95 -10.94
C GLU A 249 0.44 11.01 -10.44
N MET A 250 0.03 10.15 -9.51
CA MET A 250 -1.27 10.26 -8.84
C MET A 250 -1.40 11.59 -8.10
N ALA A 251 -0.38 12.00 -7.32
CA ALA A 251 -0.40 13.27 -6.63
C ALA A 251 -0.48 14.49 -7.57
N ARG A 252 0.10 14.38 -8.78
CA ARG A 252 -0.03 15.42 -9.81
C ARG A 252 -1.44 15.50 -10.37
N ALA A 253 -2.05 14.35 -10.65
CA ALA A 253 -3.43 14.30 -11.13
C ALA A 253 -4.41 14.92 -10.12
N GLU A 254 -4.26 14.62 -8.82
CA GLU A 254 -5.09 15.20 -7.75
C GLU A 254 -4.94 16.72 -7.58
N LEU A 255 -3.89 17.34 -8.14
CA LEU A 255 -3.72 18.81 -8.16
C LEU A 255 -4.33 19.47 -9.39
N GLU A 256 -4.59 18.70 -10.45
CA GLU A 256 -5.18 19.20 -11.69
C GLU A 256 -6.73 19.22 -11.64
N ASP A 257 -7.32 18.43 -10.73
CA ASP A 257 -8.76 18.33 -10.45
C ASP A 257 -9.26 19.39 -9.45
#